data_AF-A0A942R2F3-F1
#
_entry.id   AF-A0A942R2F3-F1
#
_cell.length_a   1.000
_cell.length_b   1.000
_cell.length_c   1.000
_cell.angle_alpha   90.00
_cell.angle_beta   90.00
_cell.angle_gamma   90.00
#
_symmetry.space_group_name_H-M   'P 1'
#
loop_
_entity.id
_entity.type
_entity.pdbx_description
1 polymer ?
#
loop_
_entity_poly.entity_id
_entity_poly.type
_entity_poly.pdbx_seq_one_letter_code
_entity_poly.pdbx_strand_id
1 'polypeptide(L)'
;MPYARNEDLPDNVTRVLPAHAQDIYRAAFNEAWDRYARPQDREGDASREETAHKVAWSAVKQKYEKPADQKTGTDAGQWIPKT
;
A
#
# COMPACT_ATOMS: atom_id res chain seq x y z
N MET A 1 -8.51 9.35 -1.43
CA MET A 1 -9.23 9.27 -2.72
C MET A 1 -8.98 7.90 -3.30
N PRO A 2 -9.92 7.21 -3.97
CA PRO A 2 -9.58 5.95 -4.62
C PRO A 2 -8.68 6.21 -5.85
N TYR A 3 -7.83 5.24 -6.17
CA TYR A 3 -6.91 5.28 -7.32
C TYR A 3 -7.52 4.55 -8.51
N ALA A 4 -7.54 5.16 -9.69
CA ALA A 4 -8.16 4.56 -10.87
C ALA A 4 -7.20 3.57 -11.57
N ARG A 5 -5.91 3.88 -11.58
CA ARG A 5 -4.85 3.06 -12.19
C ARG A 5 -3.59 3.04 -11.31
N ASN A 6 -2.65 2.15 -11.63
CA ASN A 6 -1.43 2.00 -10.81
C ASN A 6 -0.51 3.23 -10.91
N GLU A 7 -0.56 3.95 -12.02
CA GLU A 7 0.18 5.18 -12.23
C GLU A 7 -0.32 6.33 -11.34
N ASP A 8 -1.53 6.22 -10.77
CA ASP A 8 -2.06 7.20 -9.82
C ASP A 8 -1.58 6.94 -8.38
N LEU A 9 -0.93 5.80 -8.12
CA LEU A 9 -0.44 5.45 -6.80
C LEU A 9 0.71 6.38 -6.37
N PRO A 10 0.93 6.58 -5.07
CA PRO A 10 2.04 7.40 -4.58
C PRO A 10 3.40 6.89 -5.09
N ASP A 11 4.34 7.81 -5.33
CA ASP A 11 5.68 7.47 -5.87
C ASP A 11 6.44 6.44 -5.03
N ASN A 12 6.26 6.47 -3.71
CA ASN A 12 6.88 5.50 -2.80
C ASN A 12 6.23 4.10 -2.86
N VAL A 13 5.12 3.95 -3.57
CA VAL A 13 4.47 2.68 -3.89
C VAL A 13 4.90 2.22 -5.28
N THR A 14 4.74 3.05 -6.30
CA THR A 14 5.06 2.70 -7.70
C THR A 14 6.54 2.38 -7.91
N ARG A 15 7.44 3.07 -7.19
CA ARG A 15 8.89 2.87 -7.31
C ARG A 15 9.42 1.61 -6.66
N VAL A 16 8.71 1.05 -5.67
CA VAL A 16 9.21 -0.07 -4.85
C VAL A 16 8.44 -1.36 -5.03
N LEU A 17 7.20 -1.28 -5.53
CA LEU A 17 6.33 -2.44 -5.73
C LEU A 17 6.34 -2.90 -7.18
N PRO A 18 6.43 -4.22 -7.45
CA PRO A 18 6.21 -4.73 -8.81
C PRO A 18 4.74 -4.54 -9.21
N ALA A 19 4.44 -4.56 -10.50
CA ALA A 19 3.10 -4.25 -11.03
C ALA A 19 1.95 -5.00 -10.31
N HIS A 20 2.10 -6.30 -10.08
CA HIS A 20 1.08 -7.08 -9.38
C HIS A 20 0.92 -6.68 -7.89
N ALA A 21 2.00 -6.27 -7.22
CA ALA A 21 1.90 -5.72 -5.86
C ALA A 21 1.23 -4.33 -5.85
N GLN A 22 1.44 -3.53 -6.90
CA GLN A 22 0.72 -2.27 -7.10
C GLN A 22 -0.79 -2.51 -7.28
N ASP A 23 -1.18 -3.54 -8.05
CA ASP A 23 -2.59 -3.92 -8.20
C ASP A 23 -3.24 -4.30 -6.87
N ILE A 24 -2.55 -5.11 -6.05
CA ILE A 24 -3.00 -5.48 -4.70
C ILE A 24 -3.14 -4.23 -3.82
N TYR A 25 -2.14 -3.35 -3.85
CA TYR A 25 -2.17 -2.10 -3.10
C TYR A 25 -3.36 -1.24 -3.48
N ARG A 26 -3.55 -0.99 -4.80
CA ARG A 26 -4.64 -0.19 -5.35
C ARG A 26 -5.99 -0.75 -4.95
N ALA A 27 -6.20 -2.05 -5.15
CA ALA A 27 -7.47 -2.71 -4.83
C ALA A 27 -7.80 -2.62 -3.34
N ALA A 28 -6.84 -2.96 -2.47
CA ALA A 28 -7.03 -2.91 -1.03
C ALA A 28 -7.20 -1.48 -0.50
N PHE A 29 -6.48 -0.51 -1.07
CA PHE A 29 -6.67 0.89 -0.74
C PHE A 29 -8.10 1.35 -1.09
N ASN A 30 -8.57 1.05 -2.30
CA ASN A 30 -9.89 1.49 -2.76
C ASN A 30 -11.01 0.86 -1.93
N GLU A 31 -10.90 -0.44 -1.64
CA GLU A 31 -11.84 -1.14 -0.77
C GLU A 31 -11.85 -0.52 0.64
N ALA A 32 -10.68 -0.27 1.21
CA ALA A 32 -10.56 0.36 2.53
C ALA A 32 -11.08 1.81 2.51
N TRP A 33 -10.83 2.56 1.43
CA TRP A 33 -11.37 3.89 1.25
C TRP A 33 -12.88 3.83 1.37
N ASP A 34 -13.57 2.97 0.62
CA ASP A 34 -15.02 2.85 0.67
C ASP A 34 -15.53 2.38 2.03
N ARG A 35 -14.86 1.39 2.63
CA ARG A 35 -15.22 0.84 3.95
C ARG A 35 -15.12 1.85 5.10
N TYR A 36 -14.12 2.72 5.08
CA TYR A 36 -13.83 3.66 6.17
C TYR A 36 -14.33 5.09 5.88
N ALA A 37 -15.43 5.21 5.13
CA ALA A 37 -16.01 6.50 4.76
C ALA A 37 -16.46 7.35 5.95
N ARG A 38 -16.95 6.74 7.04
CA ARG A 38 -17.41 7.46 8.23
C ARG A 38 -16.32 7.49 9.31
N PRO A 39 -16.20 8.58 10.10
CA PRO A 39 -15.24 8.65 11.22
C PRO A 39 -15.35 7.52 12.22
N GLN A 40 -16.57 7.15 12.61
CA GLN A 40 -16.86 6.09 13.56
C GLN A 40 -16.45 4.68 13.11
N ASP A 41 -16.21 4.48 11.81
CA ASP A 41 -15.74 3.19 11.29
C ASP A 41 -14.21 3.05 11.43
N ARG A 42 -13.51 4.13 11.80
CA ARG A 42 -12.04 4.21 11.90
C ARG A 42 -11.58 4.02 13.35
N GLU A 43 -10.35 3.55 13.50
CA GLU A 43 -9.72 3.39 14.80
C GLU A 43 -9.11 4.73 15.28
N GLY A 44 -9.61 5.23 16.42
CA GLY A 44 -9.13 6.48 17.04
C GLY A 44 -9.27 7.70 16.13
N ASP A 45 -8.26 8.58 16.15
CA ASP A 45 -8.23 9.82 15.37
C ASP A 45 -7.63 9.63 13.96
N ALA A 46 -7.43 8.38 13.51
CA ALA A 46 -6.82 8.11 12.22
C ALA A 46 -7.64 8.70 11.06
N SER A 47 -6.97 9.34 10.11
CA SER A 47 -7.63 9.81 8.89
C SER A 47 -8.06 8.62 8.02
N ARG A 48 -9.11 8.80 7.21
CA ARG A 48 -9.56 7.79 6.24
C ARG A 48 -8.44 7.33 5.30
N GLU A 49 -7.63 8.27 4.84
CA GLU A 49 -6.49 8.00 3.96
C GLU A 49 -5.40 7.19 4.67
N GLU A 50 -5.05 7.56 5.90
CA GLU A 50 -4.08 6.82 6.71
C GLU A 50 -4.54 5.38 6.96
N THR A 51 -5.82 5.18 7.30
CA THR A 51 -6.40 3.84 7.46
C THR A 51 -6.32 3.04 6.15
N ALA A 52 -6.68 3.65 5.02
CA ALA A 52 -6.64 2.98 3.72
C ALA A 52 -5.21 2.57 3.31
N HIS A 53 -4.21 3.43 3.54
CA HIS A 53 -2.81 3.08 3.31
C HIS A 53 -2.33 1.94 4.21
N LYS A 54 -2.71 1.92 5.50
CA LYS A 54 -2.36 0.83 6.42
C LYS A 54 -2.92 -0.51 5.94
N VAL A 55 -4.16 -0.53 5.49
CA VAL A 55 -4.81 -1.74 4.94
C VAL A 55 -4.10 -2.18 3.66
N ALA A 56 -3.85 -1.25 2.73
CA ALA A 56 -3.17 -1.53 1.47
C ALA A 56 -1.76 -2.12 1.67
N TRP A 57 -0.95 -1.51 2.54
CA TRP A 57 0.38 -2.04 2.87
C TRP A 57 0.32 -3.41 3.56
N SER A 58 -0.71 -3.67 4.37
CA SER A 58 -0.91 -4.98 4.99
C SER A 58 -1.24 -6.04 3.95
N ALA A 59 -2.10 -5.73 2.97
CA ALA A 59 -2.41 -6.63 1.87
C ALA A 59 -1.17 -6.98 1.04
N VAL A 60 -0.34 -5.98 0.70
CA VAL A 60 0.94 -6.22 0.01
C VAL A 60 1.86 -7.13 0.84
N LYS A 61 2.02 -6.85 2.14
CA LYS A 61 2.86 -7.64 3.06
C LYS A 61 2.41 -9.08 3.22
N GLN A 62 1.16 -9.43 2.89
CA GLN A 62 0.72 -10.83 2.91
C GLN A 62 1.29 -11.65 1.76
N LYS A 63 1.60 -11.02 0.61
CA LYS A 63 2.07 -11.70 -0.61
C LYS A 63 3.49 -11.35 -1.00
N TYR A 64 4.00 -10.24 -0.48
CA TYR A 64 5.32 -9.71 -0.77
C TYR A 64 6.07 -9.41 0.52
N GLU A 65 7.39 -9.43 0.44
CA GLU A 65 8.28 -8.97 1.49
C GLU A 65 9.30 -7.98 0.95
N LYS A 66 9.70 -7.07 1.82
CA LYS A 66 10.78 -6.14 1.51
C LYS A 66 12.09 -6.92 1.59
N PRO A 67 12.99 -6.82 0.60
CA PRO A 67 14.31 -7.44 0.71
C PRO A 67 15.01 -6.95 1.98
N ALA A 68 15.78 -7.84 2.61
CA ALA A 68 16.58 -7.52 3.79
C ALA A 68 17.46 -6.29 3.48
N ASP A 69 17.44 -5.33 4.40
CA ASP A 69 18.04 -3.99 4.27
C ASP A 69 19.56 -4.10 3.99
N GLN A 70 19.94 -4.11 2.71
CA GLN A 70 21.29 -3.72 2.35
C GLN A 70 21.37 -2.22 2.54
N LYS A 71 22.10 -1.82 3.58
CA LYS A 71 22.51 -0.45 3.90
C LYS A 71 23.13 0.24 2.67
N THR A 72 22.33 0.77 1.77
CA THR A 72 22.79 1.68 0.73
C THR A 72 21.74 2.78 0.59
N GLY A 73 22.17 4.03 0.78
CA GLY A 73 21.33 5.23 0.85
C GLY A 73 20.65 5.65 -0.46
N THR A 74 20.28 4.71 -1.33
CA THR A 74 19.58 4.98 -2.60
C THR A 74 18.75 3.74 -2.94
N ASP A 75 17.46 3.97 -3.15
CA ASP A 75 16.43 3.02 -3.57
C ASP A 75 16.18 1.82 -2.63
N ALA A 76 15.10 1.92 -1.85
CA ALA A 76 14.53 0.76 -1.17
C ALA A 76 14.31 -0.34 -2.21
N GLY A 77 15.08 -1.42 -2.11
CA GLY A 77 15.05 -2.50 -3.09
C GLY A 77 13.63 -2.98 -3.38
N GLN A 78 13.42 -3.43 -4.62
CA GLN A 78 12.13 -3.91 -5.10
C GLN A 78 11.57 -5.01 -4.18
N TRP A 79 10.31 -4.89 -3.78
CA TRP A 79 9.64 -5.93 -3.00
C TRP A 79 9.56 -7.23 -3.80
N ILE A 80 9.83 -8.35 -3.13
CA ILE A 80 9.85 -9.68 -3.73
C ILE A 80 8.62 -10.50 -3.30
N PRO A 81 8.06 -11.36 -4.16
CA PRO A 81 7.00 -12.27 -3.76
C PRO A 81 7.47 -13.19 -2.64
N LYS A 82 6.60 -13.46 -1.67
CA LYS A 82 6.81 -14.52 -0.69
C LYS A 82 6.66 -15.87 -1.40
N THR A 83 7.56 -16.80 -1.11
CA THR A 83 7.47 -18.21 -1.52
C THR A 83 6.57 -19.02 -0.60
#